data_AF-A0A196Q9C4-F1
#
_entry.id   AF-A0A196Q9C4-F1
#
_cell.length_a   1.000
_cell.length_b   1.000
_cell.length_c   1.000
_cell.angle_alpha   90.00
_cell.angle_beta   90.00
_cell.angle_gamma   90.00
#
_symmetry.space_group_name_H-M   'P 1'
#
loop_
_entity.id
_entity.type
_entity.pdbx_description
1 polymer ?
#
loop_
_entity_poly.entity_id
_entity_poly.type
_entity_poly.pdbx_seq_one_letter_code
_entity_poly.pdbx_strand_id
1 'polypeptide(L)'
;MDKPTPPSHQSASREVKLDHHDSVRNHVHQQVRSEVERLERRIETLRLVKAPHAAIMISTYERMIDRKKGFLQNWDLRDGGAS
;
A
#
# COMPACT_ATOMS: atom_id res chain seq x y z
N MET A 1 26.98 -19.15 52.89
CA MET A 1 26.61 -19.67 51.55
C MET A 1 25.51 -18.76 51.04
N ASP A 2 25.92 -17.63 50.47
CA ASP A 2 25.07 -16.63 49.88
C ASP A 2 24.45 -17.20 48.59
N LYS A 3 23.12 -17.27 48.56
CA LYS A 3 22.38 -17.72 47.38
C LYS A 3 22.09 -16.49 46.50
N PRO A 4 22.51 -16.46 45.22
CA PRO A 4 22.20 -15.32 44.36
C PRO A 4 20.69 -15.22 44.14
N THR A 5 20.13 -14.06 44.47
CA THR A 5 18.75 -13.70 44.13
C THR A 5 18.61 -13.66 42.61
N PRO A 6 17.63 -14.36 41.99
CA PRO A 6 17.42 -14.21 40.57
C PRO A 6 16.99 -12.76 40.27
N PRO A 7 17.47 -12.16 39.16
CA PRO A 7 17.06 -10.81 38.81
C PRO A 7 15.54 -10.81 38.61
N SER A 8 14.87 -9.90 39.31
CA SER A 8 13.47 -9.57 39.09
C SER A 8 13.35 -9.13 37.63
N HIS A 9 12.90 -10.04 36.77
CA HIS A 9 12.42 -9.68 35.45
C HIS A 9 11.17 -8.83 35.68
N GLN A 10 11.38 -7.52 35.82
CA GLN A 10 10.37 -6.54 35.48
C GLN A 10 10.06 -6.80 34.00
N SER A 11 9.10 -7.67 33.77
CA SER A 11 8.39 -7.77 32.51
C SER A 11 7.67 -6.44 32.37
N ALA A 12 8.40 -5.41 31.92
CA ALA A 12 7.81 -4.33 31.18
C ALA A 12 7.03 -5.03 30.09
N SER A 13 5.72 -5.13 30.29
CA SER A 13 4.78 -5.70 29.36
C SER A 13 4.98 -4.94 28.06
N ARG A 14 5.81 -5.48 27.17
CA ARG A 14 5.98 -4.94 25.83
C ARG A 14 4.60 -5.09 25.22
N GLU A 15 3.87 -3.99 25.17
CA GLU A 15 2.55 -3.93 24.57
C GLU A 15 2.73 -4.28 23.10
N VAL A 16 2.58 -5.56 22.77
CA VAL A 16 2.70 -6.05 21.41
C VAL A 16 1.40 -5.64 20.71
N LYS A 17 1.42 -4.49 20.04
CA LYS A 17 0.32 -4.03 19.18
C LYS A 17 0.27 -4.89 17.93
N LEU A 18 -0.36 -6.06 18.06
CA LEU A 18 -0.58 -7.02 16.97
C LEU A 18 -1.50 -6.47 15.87
N ASP A 19 -2.27 -5.42 16.17
CA ASP A 19 -3.22 -4.79 15.25
C ASP A 19 -2.57 -3.77 14.29
N HIS A 20 -1.27 -3.46 14.44
CA HIS A 20 -0.54 -2.62 13.49
C HIS A 20 -0.07 -3.43 12.29
N HIS A 21 -0.94 -3.53 11.30
CA HIS A 21 -0.63 -4.14 10.00
C HIS A 21 0.13 -3.17 9.07
N ASP A 22 1.07 -2.39 9.60
CA ASP A 22 1.80 -1.37 8.84
C ASP A 22 2.59 -1.98 7.67
N SER A 23 3.11 -3.20 7.84
CA SER A 23 3.78 -3.94 6.77
C SER A 23 2.84 -4.28 5.62
N VAL A 24 1.62 -4.75 5.93
CA VAL A 24 0.59 -5.06 4.95
C VAL A 24 0.13 -3.80 4.25
N ARG A 25 -0.09 -2.72 5.02
CA ARG A 25 -0.51 -1.43 4.48
C ARG A 25 0.54 -0.87 3.52
N ASN A 26 1.81 -0.86 3.91
CA ASN A 26 2.91 -0.42 3.06
C ASN A 26 3.02 -1.29 1.82
N HIS A 27 2.87 -2.61 1.96
CA HIS A 27 2.88 -3.52 0.82
C HIS A 27 1.77 -3.21 -0.18
N VAL A 28 0.53 -3.04 0.29
CA VAL A 28 -0.61 -2.67 -0.55
C VAL A 28 -0.38 -1.32 -1.23
N HIS A 29 0.12 -0.31 -0.50
CA HIS A 29 0.47 1.00 -1.07
C HIS A 29 1.48 0.89 -2.21
N GLN A 30 2.58 0.18 -1.99
CA GLN A 30 3.63 -0.01 -2.99
C GLN A 30 3.12 -0.81 -4.20
N GLN A 31 2.32 -1.85 -3.95
CA GLN A 31 1.73 -2.64 -5.01
C GLN A 31 0.78 -1.79 -5.87
N VAL A 32 -0.13 -1.03 -5.26
CA VAL A 32 -1.07 -0.19 -6.03
C VAL A 32 -0.33 0.90 -6.80
N ARG A 33 0.71 1.53 -6.22
CA ARG A 33 1.54 2.53 -6.91
C ARG A 33 2.28 1.95 -8.11
N SER A 34 2.99 0.83 -7.94
CA SER A 34 3.71 0.18 -9.04
C SER A 34 2.77 -0.27 -10.18
N GLU A 35 1.56 -0.71 -9.85
CA GLU A 35 0.52 -1.04 -10.82
C GLU A 35 0.04 0.19 -11.61
N VAL A 36 -0.14 1.33 -10.94
CA VAL A 36 -0.48 2.62 -11.58
C VAL A 36 0.62 3.03 -12.54
N GLU A 37 1.88 3.03 -12.11
CA GLU A 37 3.03 3.39 -12.96
C GLU A 37 3.14 2.48 -14.19
N ARG A 38 2.84 1.19 -14.03
CA ARG A 38 2.85 0.25 -15.17
C ARG A 38 1.74 0.57 -16.17
N LEU A 39 0.55 0.94 -15.71
CA LEU A 39 -0.56 1.33 -16.58
C LEU A 39 -0.26 2.65 -17.31
N GLU A 40 0.32 3.63 -16.62
CA GLU A 40 0.73 4.91 -17.20
C GLU A 40 1.77 4.71 -18.32
N ARG A 41 2.82 3.91 -18.08
CA ARG A 41 3.81 3.54 -19.12
C ARG A 41 3.18 2.81 -20.31
N ARG A 42 2.18 1.97 -20.06
CA ARG A 42 1.46 1.27 -21.14
C ARG A 42 0.65 2.24 -21.99
N ILE A 43 -0.01 3.22 -21.38
CA ILE A 43 -0.73 4.29 -22.08
C ILE A 43 0.23 5.10 -22.96
N GLU A 44 1.40 5.49 -22.45
CA GLU A 44 2.41 6.20 -23.23
C GLU A 44 2.80 5.44 -24.50
N THR A 45 3.09 4.14 -24.35
CA THR A 45 3.41 3.27 -25.51
C THR A 45 2.26 3.24 -26.52
N LEU A 46 1.01 3.13 -26.06
CA LEU A 46 -0.16 3.08 -26.95
C LEU A 46 -0.39 4.38 -27.70
N ARG A 47 -0.11 5.52 -27.07
CA ARG A 47 -0.18 6.84 -27.71
C ARG A 47 0.85 6.98 -28.83
N LEU A 48 2.01 6.33 -28.71
CA LEU A 48 3.06 6.34 -29.75
C LEU A 48 2.73 5.43 -30.95
N VAL A 49 2.20 4.22 -30.69
CA VAL A 49 2.01 3.18 -31.72
C VAL A 49 0.81 3.47 -32.64
N LYS A 50 -0.10 4.39 -32.26
CA LYS A 50 -1.29 4.79 -33.07
C LYS A 50 -2.09 3.59 -33.63
N ALA A 51 -2.25 2.54 -32.82
CA ALA A 51 -3.00 1.35 -33.21
C ALA A 51 -4.53 1.61 -33.26
N PRO A 52 -5.30 0.92 -34.13
CA PRO A 52 -6.74 1.14 -34.28
C PRO A 52 -7.55 1.06 -32.98
N HIS A 53 -7.14 0.19 -32.05
CA HIS A 53 -7.82 -0.02 -30.76
C HIS A 53 -7.16 0.71 -29.59
N ALA A 54 -6.15 1.56 -29.85
CA ALA A 54 -5.40 2.23 -28.80
C ALA A 54 -6.30 3.12 -27.94
N ALA A 55 -7.23 3.87 -28.54
CA ALA A 55 -8.14 4.75 -27.80
C ALA A 55 -8.96 3.99 -26.75
N ILE A 56 -9.55 2.84 -27.12
CA ILE A 56 -10.36 2.01 -26.21
C ILE A 56 -9.51 1.45 -25.06
N MET A 57 -8.30 0.98 -25.38
CA MET A 57 -7.37 0.45 -24.38
C MET A 57 -6.90 1.55 -23.42
N ILE A 58 -6.55 2.73 -23.93
CA ILE A 58 -6.13 3.88 -23.14
C ILE A 58 -7.25 4.26 -22.17
N SER A 59 -8.48 4.47 -22.65
CA SER A 59 -9.62 4.81 -21.77
C SER A 59 -9.92 3.72 -20.74
N THR A 60 -9.65 2.46 -21.06
CA THR A 60 -9.79 1.37 -20.09
C THR A 60 -8.72 1.44 -19.01
N TYR A 61 -7.46 1.68 -19.37
CA TYR A 61 -6.37 1.83 -18.41
C TYR A 61 -6.48 3.10 -17.56
N GLU A 62 -6.94 4.21 -18.13
CA GLU A 62 -7.24 5.46 -17.40
C GLU A 62 -8.28 5.19 -16.30
N ARG A 63 -9.40 4.51 -16.62
CA ARG A 63 -10.39 4.11 -15.60
C ARG A 63 -9.82 3.18 -14.52
N MET A 64 -8.87 2.30 -14.87
CA MET A 64 -8.21 1.45 -13.88
C MET A 64 -7.29 2.27 -12.96
N ILE A 65 -6.58 3.25 -13.50
CA ILE A 65 -5.75 4.18 -12.74
C ILE A 65 -6.61 4.99 -11.78
N ASP A 66 -7.72 5.56 -12.25
CA ASP A 66 -8.63 6.36 -11.40
C ASP A 66 -9.16 5.56 -10.23
N ARG A 67 -9.59 4.31 -10.47
CA ARG A 67 -10.03 3.40 -9.40
C ARG A 67 -8.93 3.08 -8.40
N LYS A 68 -7.69 2.87 -8.87
CA LYS A 68 -6.53 2.58 -8.01
C LYS A 68 -6.10 3.79 -7.18
N LYS A 69 -6.06 4.98 -7.78
CA LYS A 69 -5.76 6.24 -7.08
C LYS A 69 -6.86 6.56 -6.06
N GLY A 70 -8.13 6.42 -6.45
CA GLY A 70 -9.27 6.60 -5.56
C GLY A 70 -9.30 5.59 -4.41
N PHE A 71 -8.90 4.33 -4.66
CA PHE A 71 -8.74 3.34 -3.60
C PHE A 71 -7.73 3.80 -2.54
N LEU A 72 -6.52 4.25 -2.94
CA LEU A 72 -5.51 4.73 -1.98
C LEU A 72 -5.97 5.98 -1.23
N GLN A 73 -6.61 6.94 -1.91
CA GLN A 73 -7.14 8.15 -1.26
C GLN A 73 -8.17 7.81 -0.19
N ASN A 74 -9.16 6.97 -0.53
CA ASN A 74 -10.18 6.54 0.42
C ASN A 74 -9.60 5.68 1.55
N TRP A 75 -8.59 4.87 1.25
CA TRP A 75 -7.89 4.04 2.23
C TRP A 75 -7.16 4.92 3.25
N ASP A 76 -6.38 5.91 2.79
CA ASP A 76 -5.64 6.82 3.66
C ASP A 76 -6.56 7.72 4.51
N LEU A 77 -7.70 8.14 3.96
CA LEU A 77 -8.72 8.89 4.69
C LEU A 77 -9.34 8.09 5.86
N ARG A 78 -9.55 6.78 5.68
CA ARG A 78 -10.11 5.91 6.74
C ARG A 78 -9.10 5.66 7.86
N ASP A 79 -7.83 5.53 7.51
CA ASP A 79 -6.78 5.26 8.48
C ASP A 79 -6.32 6.52 9.24
N GLY A 80 -6.51 7.73 8.68
CA GLY A 80 -6.24 8.99 9.36
C GLY A 80 -7.32 9.44 10.36
N GLY A 81 -8.45 8.72 10.42
CA GLY A 81 -9.60 9.03 11.29
C GLY A 81 -9.58 8.34 12.65
N ALA A 82 -8.56 7.53 12.95
CA ALA A 82 -8.32 6.96 14.27
C ALA A 82 -7.18 7.75 14.94
N SER A 83 -7.51 8.89 15.52
CA SER A 83 -6.62 9.66 16.41
C SER A 83 -7.39 10.07 17.65
#